data_AF-A0A2V6GBY5-F1
#
_entry.id   AF-A0A2V6GBY5-F1
#
_cell.length_a   1.000
_cell.length_b   1.000
_cell.length_c   1.000
_cell.angle_alpha   90.00
_cell.angle_beta   90.00
_cell.angle_gamma   90.00
#
_symmetry.space_group_name_H-M   'P 1'
#
loop_
_entity.id
_entity.type
_entity.pdbx_description
1 polymer ?
#
loop_
_entity_poly.entity_id
_entity_poly.type
_entity_poly.pdbx_seq_one_letter_code
_entity_poly.pdbx_strand_id
1 'polypeptide(L)'
;MKRNFLTLAAAGLIVFGGFAVVQAQSPRGGGARGHGLERLTEGLNLTPDQQAKVQPIIDQAQPKIAEIHREARQKMKAVMASTVSQIRPLLTPEQQKKLDENAHHGRMKGREGPGDTMED
;
A
#
# COMPACT_ATOMS: atom_id res chain seq x y z
N MET A 1 -9.74 39.10 19.17
CA MET A 1 -8.87 38.49 20.20
C MET A 1 -8.84 36.99 19.91
N LYS A 2 -7.76 36.25 19.65
CA LYS A 2 -6.32 36.47 19.47
C LYS A 2 -5.91 35.46 18.37
N ARG A 3 -5.24 35.89 17.29
CA ARG A 3 -4.78 35.04 16.18
C ARG A 3 -3.33 34.66 16.46
N ASN A 4 -3.04 33.37 16.59
CA ASN A 4 -1.66 32.90 16.73
C ASN A 4 -1.07 32.68 15.33
N PHE A 5 -0.30 33.65 14.87
CA PHE A 5 0.58 33.51 13.72
C PHE A 5 1.91 32.92 14.21
N LEU A 6 2.20 31.67 13.84
CA LEU A 6 3.53 31.11 13.98
C LEU A 6 4.19 31.08 12.59
N THR A 7 4.93 32.13 12.30
CA THR A 7 5.83 32.25 11.16
C THR A 7 7.05 31.37 11.42
N LEU A 8 7.32 30.43 10.52
CA LEU A 8 8.62 29.76 10.45
C LEU A 8 9.07 29.79 9.00
N ALA A 9 9.81 30.84 8.67
CA ALA A 9 10.66 30.87 7.51
C ALA A 9 11.97 30.15 7.87
N ALA A 10 12.28 29.07 7.17
CA ALA A 10 13.63 28.54 7.09
C ALA A 10 13.84 28.00 5.68
N ALA A 11 14.56 28.79 4.88
CA ALA A 11 15.11 28.38 3.60
C ALA A 11 16.19 27.31 3.84
N GLY A 12 16.11 26.21 3.13
CA GLY A 12 17.16 25.20 3.04
C GLY A 12 17.35 24.78 1.60
N LEU A 13 18.37 25.34 0.95
CA LEU A 13 18.87 24.94 -0.36
C LEU A 13 19.26 23.45 -0.34
N ILE A 14 18.56 22.61 -1.10
CA ILE A 14 19.06 21.25 -1.39
C ILE A 14 19.98 21.36 -2.61
N VAL A 15 21.27 21.48 -2.32
CA VAL A 15 22.35 21.30 -3.29
C VAL A 15 22.38 19.83 -3.72
N PHE A 16 22.26 19.60 -5.03
CA PHE A 16 22.53 18.31 -5.67
C PHE A 16 24.02 17.96 -5.50
N GLY A 17 24.34 17.20 -4.45
CA GLY A 17 25.67 16.64 -4.21
C GLY A 17 25.58 15.11 -4.21
N GLY A 18 26.31 14.47 -5.12
CA GLY A 18 26.27 13.03 -5.34
C GLY A 18 26.58 12.21 -4.09
N PHE A 19 25.63 11.39 -3.69
CA PHE A 19 25.87 10.20 -2.88
C PHE A 19 25.32 9.02 -3.66
N ALA A 20 26.20 8.07 -3.97
CA ALA A 20 25.82 6.74 -4.39
C ALA A 20 25.11 6.06 -3.21
N VAL A 21 23.81 6.28 -3.08
CA VAL A 21 22.96 5.46 -2.22
C VAL A 21 22.70 4.19 -3.00
N VAL A 22 23.37 3.11 -2.61
CA VAL A 22 22.85 1.75 -2.78
C VAL A 22 21.45 1.76 -2.17
N GLN A 23 20.45 2.01 -3.00
CA GLN A 23 19.08 1.72 -2.62
C GLN A 23 19.00 0.20 -2.60
N ALA A 24 19.17 -0.37 -1.41
CA ALA A 24 18.49 -1.60 -1.06
C ALA A 24 16.99 -1.33 -1.26
N GLN A 25 16.54 -1.60 -2.48
CA GLN A 25 15.13 -1.63 -2.84
C GLN A 25 14.53 -2.80 -2.06
N SER A 26 14.16 -2.59 -0.80
CA SER A 26 13.16 -3.44 -0.18
C SER A 26 11.90 -3.30 -1.04
N PRO A 27 11.36 -4.37 -1.66
CA PRO A 27 10.13 -4.28 -2.41
C PRO A 27 9.00 -3.94 -1.43
N ARG A 28 8.72 -2.64 -1.27
CA ARG A 28 7.54 -2.16 -0.57
C ARG A 28 6.35 -2.36 -1.51
N GLY A 29 5.43 -3.23 -1.09
CA GLY A 29 4.06 -3.21 -1.56
C GLY A 29 3.75 -4.16 -2.72
N GLY A 30 3.98 -5.46 -2.54
CA GLY A 30 3.24 -6.50 -3.24
C GLY A 30 2.22 -7.08 -2.26
N GLY A 31 0.93 -6.92 -2.55
CA GLY A 31 -0.13 -7.36 -1.64
C GLY A 31 0.04 -8.82 -1.26
N ALA A 32 0.07 -9.11 0.04
CA ALA A 32 -0.13 -10.46 0.56
C ALA A 32 -1.58 -10.85 0.26
N ARG A 33 -1.83 -11.27 -1.00
CA ARG A 33 -3.05 -11.97 -1.39
C ARG A 33 -3.05 -13.26 -0.59
N GLY A 34 -4.00 -13.42 0.32
CA GLY A 34 -4.42 -14.71 0.90
C GLY A 34 -3.44 -15.46 1.80
N HIS A 35 -2.14 -15.48 1.51
CA HIS A 35 -1.19 -16.47 2.02
C HIS A 35 -0.62 -16.20 3.42
N GLY A 36 -1.20 -15.27 4.18
CA GLY A 36 -0.63 -14.88 5.48
C GLY A 36 -0.65 -16.04 6.49
N LEU A 37 -1.70 -16.85 6.47
CA LEU A 37 -1.88 -17.98 7.39
C LEU A 37 -1.09 -19.21 6.94
N GLU A 38 -1.00 -19.45 5.63
CA GLU A 38 -0.18 -20.50 5.05
C GLU A 38 1.29 -20.26 5.39
N ARG A 39 1.79 -19.03 5.21
CA ARG A 39 3.15 -18.66 5.60
C ARG A 39 3.42 -18.75 7.10
N LEU A 40 2.40 -18.56 7.94
CA LEU A 40 2.53 -18.75 9.39
C LEU A 40 2.83 -20.22 9.72
N THR A 41 2.31 -21.16 8.93
CA THR A 41 2.50 -22.60 9.13
C THR A 41 3.70 -23.19 8.40
N GLU A 42 4.17 -22.56 7.32
CA GLU A 42 5.34 -22.98 6.55
C GLU A 42 6.61 -23.13 7.41
N GLY A 43 6.78 -22.29 8.44
CA GLY A 43 7.93 -22.34 9.34
C GLY A 43 7.83 -23.36 10.48
N LEU A 44 6.72 -24.09 10.61
CA LEU A 44 6.43 -24.93 11.78
C LEU A 44 6.80 -26.40 11.59
N ASN A 45 7.26 -26.82 10.40
CA ASN A 45 7.62 -28.21 10.09
C ASN A 45 6.54 -29.21 10.53
N LEU A 46 5.27 -28.92 10.21
CA LEU A 46 4.13 -29.72 10.63
C LEU A 46 4.21 -31.13 10.06
N THR A 47 3.86 -32.14 10.88
CA THR A 47 3.64 -33.50 10.38
C THR A 47 2.40 -33.56 9.48
N PRO A 48 2.25 -34.58 8.62
CA PRO A 48 1.06 -34.73 7.79
C PRO A 48 -0.26 -34.69 8.59
N ASP A 49 -0.28 -35.34 9.75
CA ASP A 49 -1.45 -35.35 10.64
C ASP A 49 -1.76 -33.96 11.24
N GLN A 50 -0.73 -33.16 11.53
CA GLN A 50 -0.90 -31.80 12.01
C GLN A 50 -1.41 -30.88 10.89
N GLN A 51 -0.86 -31.02 9.69
CA GLN A 51 -1.31 -30.26 8.52
C GLN A 51 -2.78 -30.54 8.20
N ALA A 52 -3.20 -31.81 8.24
CA ALA A 52 -4.59 -32.20 8.02
C ALA A 52 -5.56 -31.58 9.04
N LYS A 53 -5.11 -31.33 10.28
CA LYS A 53 -5.91 -30.67 11.33
C LYS A 53 -5.91 -29.15 11.22
N VAL A 54 -4.83 -28.56 10.69
CA VAL A 54 -4.66 -27.10 10.59
C VAL A 54 -5.33 -26.54 9.34
N GLN A 55 -5.30 -27.27 8.22
CA GLN A 55 -5.90 -26.83 6.95
C GLN A 55 -7.35 -26.33 7.08
N PRO A 56 -8.29 -27.05 7.72
CA PRO A 56 -9.67 -26.55 7.85
C PRO A 56 -9.78 -25.27 8.69
N ILE A 57 -8.84 -25.03 9.62
CA ILE A 57 -8.82 -23.79 10.43
C ILE A 57 -8.42 -22.61 9.54
N ILE A 58 -7.43 -22.82 8.66
CA ILE A 58 -6.98 -21.82 7.68
C ILE A 58 -8.09 -21.52 6.68
N ASP A 59 -8.72 -22.56 6.11
CA ASP A 59 -9.79 -22.41 5.12
C ASP A 59 -10.98 -21.62 5.67
N GLN A 60 -11.32 -21.80 6.94
CA GLN A 60 -12.38 -21.03 7.61
C GLN A 60 -11.99 -19.56 7.88
N ALA A 61 -10.70 -19.26 8.04
CA ALA A 61 -10.22 -17.93 8.36
C ALA A 61 -10.00 -17.06 7.11
N GLN A 62 -9.57 -17.66 5.99
CA GLN A 62 -9.35 -16.98 4.71
C GLN A 62 -10.51 -16.05 4.27
N PRO A 63 -11.78 -16.48 4.21
CA PRO A 63 -12.87 -15.61 3.75
C PRO A 63 -13.10 -14.41 4.68
N LYS A 64 -12.94 -14.59 6.00
CA LYS A 64 -13.08 -13.50 6.99
C LYS A 64 -11.99 -12.45 6.81
N ILE A 65 -10.75 -12.90 6.59
CA ILE A 65 -9.62 -12.00 6.32
C ILE A 65 -9.84 -11.25 5.00
N ALA A 66 -10.31 -11.94 3.96
CA ALA A 66 -10.60 -11.33 2.66
C ALA A 66 -11.68 -10.24 2.78
N GLU A 67 -12.72 -10.47 3.57
CA GLU A 67 -13.77 -9.50 3.86
C GLU A 67 -13.24 -8.27 4.61
N ILE A 68 -12.51 -8.48 5.72
CA ILE A 68 -11.88 -7.40 6.48
C ILE A 68 -10.97 -6.57 5.58
N HIS A 69 -10.16 -7.22 4.74
CA HIS A 69 -9.28 -6.54 3.81
C HIS A 69 -10.07 -5.73 2.77
N ARG A 70 -11.18 -6.27 2.24
CA ARG A 70 -12.07 -5.55 1.32
C ARG A 70 -12.63 -4.28 1.96
N GLU A 71 -13.18 -4.40 3.16
CA GLU A 71 -13.73 -3.26 3.91
C GLU A 71 -12.66 -2.22 4.24
N ALA A 72 -11.51 -2.67 4.75
CA ALA A 72 -10.39 -1.80 5.08
C ALA A 72 -9.90 -1.04 3.85
N ARG A 73 -9.79 -1.70 2.69
CA ARG A 73 -9.42 -1.03 1.43
C ARG A 73 -10.44 0.01 1.00
N GLN A 74 -11.74 -0.25 1.16
CA GLN A 74 -12.79 0.73 0.84
C GLN A 74 -12.71 1.95 1.75
N LYS A 75 -12.58 1.75 3.06
CA LYS A 75 -12.42 2.83 4.05
C LYS A 75 -11.15 3.64 3.77
N MET A 76 -10.03 2.97 3.50
CA MET A 76 -8.77 3.61 3.16
C MET A 76 -8.89 4.45 1.88
N LYS A 77 -9.55 3.93 0.85
CA LYS A 77 -9.80 4.68 -0.39
C LYS A 77 -10.61 5.95 -0.13
N ALA A 78 -11.64 5.87 0.72
CA ALA A 78 -12.47 7.02 1.07
C ALA A 78 -11.65 8.09 1.83
N VAL A 79 -10.86 7.68 2.83
CA VAL A 79 -9.97 8.59 3.57
C VAL A 79 -8.98 9.27 2.61
N MET A 80 -8.28 8.49 1.79
CA MET A 80 -7.30 9.04 0.84
C MET A 80 -7.94 9.99 -0.17
N ALA A 81 -9.13 9.67 -0.69
CA ALA A 81 -9.85 10.56 -1.59
C ALA A 81 -10.19 11.90 -0.91
N SER A 82 -10.70 11.86 0.33
CA SER A 82 -10.99 13.06 1.11
C SER A 82 -9.74 13.90 1.37
N THR A 83 -8.65 13.26 1.80
CA THR A 83 -7.37 13.94 2.05
C THR A 83 -6.83 14.60 0.78
N VAL A 84 -6.87 13.90 -0.35
CA VAL A 84 -6.45 14.46 -1.64
C VAL A 84 -7.31 15.67 -2.03
N SER A 85 -8.62 15.61 -1.84
CA SER A 85 -9.51 16.76 -2.12
C SER A 85 -9.20 17.98 -1.26
N GLN A 86 -8.76 17.79 -0.01
CA GLN A 86 -8.36 18.89 0.87
C GLN A 86 -6.98 19.47 0.51
N ILE A 87 -6.04 18.64 0.07
CA ILE A 87 -4.69 19.07 -0.30
C ILE A 87 -4.69 19.76 -1.67
N ARG A 88 -5.45 19.26 -2.64
CA ARG A 88 -5.44 19.73 -4.03
C ARG A 88 -5.54 21.25 -4.20
N PRO A 89 -6.44 22.00 -3.52
CA PRO A 89 -6.52 23.45 -3.66
C PRO A 89 -5.31 24.22 -3.10
N LEU A 90 -4.45 23.57 -2.31
CA LEU A 90 -3.22 24.15 -1.77
C LEU A 90 -2.02 23.98 -2.71
N LEU A 91 -2.20 23.27 -3.82
CA LEU A 91 -1.15 22.95 -4.78
C LEU A 91 -1.13 23.92 -5.95
N THR A 92 0.07 24.20 -6.48
CA THR A 92 0.23 24.91 -7.76
C THR A 92 -0.30 24.06 -8.92
N PRO A 93 -0.60 24.65 -10.08
CA PRO A 93 -1.05 23.89 -11.25
C PRO A 93 -0.12 22.74 -11.65
N GLU A 94 1.19 22.94 -11.57
CA GLU A 94 2.20 21.94 -11.90
C GLU A 94 2.20 20.78 -10.89
N GLN A 95 2.00 21.08 -9.61
CA GLN A 95 1.90 20.07 -8.55
C GLN A 95 0.60 19.26 -8.66
N GLN A 96 -0.51 19.88 -9.06
CA GLN A 96 -1.76 19.17 -9.32
C GLN A 96 -1.60 18.18 -10.49
N LYS A 97 -0.93 18.60 -11.56
CA LYS A 97 -0.63 17.71 -12.70
C LYS A 97 0.19 16.49 -12.26
N LYS A 98 1.22 16.69 -11.44
CA LYS A 98 2.04 15.59 -10.90
C LYS A 98 1.24 14.65 -9.99
N LEU A 99 0.31 15.19 -9.20
CA LEU A 99 -0.60 14.40 -8.37
C LEU A 99 -1.49 13.48 -9.22
N ASP A 100 -2.03 14.01 -10.31
CA ASP A 100 -2.87 13.25 -11.24
C ASP A 100 -2.08 12.15 -11.96
N GLU A 101 -0.89 12.48 -12.47
CA GLU A 101 0.01 11.51 -13.10
C GLU A 101 0.32 10.33 -12.17
N ASN A 102 0.64 10.60 -10.90
CA ASN A 102 0.89 9.56 -9.90
C ASN A 102 -0.35 8.69 -9.63
N ALA A 103 -1.55 9.31 -9.60
CA ALA A 103 -2.80 8.59 -9.42
C ALA A 103 -3.13 7.68 -10.63
N HIS A 104 -2.78 8.11 -11.84
CA HIS A 104 -2.92 7.31 -13.05
C HIS A 104 -1.95 6.12 -13.08
N HIS A 105 -0.67 6.34 -12.75
CA HIS A 105 0.33 5.26 -12.69
C HIS A 105 -0.02 4.21 -11.63
N GLY A 106 -0.52 4.63 -10.46
CA GLY A 106 -0.97 3.71 -9.42
C GLY A 106 -2.15 2.84 -9.85
N ARG A 107 -3.04 3.36 -10.71
CA ARG A 107 -4.16 2.59 -11.29
C ARG A 107 -3.71 1.58 -12.35
N MET A 108 -2.74 1.92 -13.18
CA MET A 108 -2.21 1.01 -14.22
C MET A 108 -1.47 -0.17 -13.60
N LYS A 109 -0.57 0.08 -12.63
CA LYS A 109 0.14 -0.98 -11.90
C LYS A 109 -0.79 -1.91 -11.12
N GLY A 110 -1.99 -1.43 -10.74
CA GLY A 110 -3.01 -2.26 -10.09
C GLY A 110 -3.78 -3.19 -11.04
N ARG A 111 -3.79 -2.91 -12.35
CA ARG A 111 -4.41 -3.75 -13.39
C ARG A 111 -3.45 -4.81 -13.95
N GLU A 112 -2.15 -4.55 -13.93
CA GLU A 112 -1.10 -5.47 -14.39
C GLU A 112 -0.63 -6.49 -13.32
N GLY A 113 -1.39 -6.68 -12.24
CA GLY A 113 -1.08 -7.72 -11.25
C GLY A 113 -1.24 -9.13 -11.86
N PRO A 114 -0.53 -10.16 -11.35
CA PRO A 114 -0.53 -11.50 -11.95
C PRO A 114 -1.96 -12.03 -11.89
N GLY A 115 -2.55 -12.24 -13.07
CA GLY A 115 -3.97 -12.49 -13.26
C GLY A 115 -4.36 -12.72 -14.72
N ASP A 116 -3.55 -12.28 -15.69
CA ASP A 116 -3.84 -12.44 -17.13
C ASP A 116 -2.87 -13.39 -17.87
N THR A 117 -2.23 -14.33 -17.16
CA THR A 117 -1.54 -15.47 -17.79
C THR A 117 -2.11 -16.78 -17.23
N MET A 118 -3.39 -17.02 -17.48
CA MET A 118 -3.84 -18.40 -17.65
C MET A 118 -3.84 -18.60 -19.17
N GLU A 119 -2.78 -19.25 -19.64
CA GLU A 119 -2.68 -19.80 -20.99
C GLU A 119 -3.87 -20.76 -21.22
N ASP A 120 -4.42 -20.72 -22.44
CA ASP A 120 -5.35 -21.73 -22.98
C ASP A 120 -4.77 -23.15 -22.91
#